data_AF-T1BH79-F1
#
_entry.id   AF-T1BH79-F1
#
_cell.length_a   1.000
_cell.length_b   1.000
_cell.length_c   1.000
_cell.angle_alpha   90.00
_cell.angle_beta   90.00
_cell.angle_gamma   90.00
#
_symmetry.space_group_name_H-M   'P 1'
#
loop_
_entity.id
_entity.type
_entity.pdbx_description
1 polymer ?
#
loop_
_entity_poly.entity_id
_entity_poly.type
_entity_poly.pdbx_seq_one_letter_code
_entity_poly.pdbx_strand_id
1 'polypeptide(L)'
;DAVSAEYAGIRVVQHRAAAWLIAAALAGAAGGVFAWYTSTFYPSAVFDTSISIFAIVFALFGGVGTVWGPALGAVILFGIYNTVGISEPQYFQLIYGVLIVLLVLFLPGGLAGLARHLVSAFSRIRRRPGRGPDRALGPGAGDV
;
A
#
# COMPACT_ATOMS: atom_id res chain seq x y z
N ASP A 1 -10.42 -12.28 -14.91
CA ASP A 1 -9.73 -13.58 -14.95
C ASP A 1 -8.89 -13.66 -16.22
N ALA A 2 -7.72 -14.31 -16.20
CA ALA A 2 -6.78 -14.28 -17.34
C ALA A 2 -7.36 -14.98 -18.58
N VAL A 3 -7.97 -16.15 -18.36
CA VAL A 3 -8.59 -16.96 -19.41
C VAL A 3 -9.75 -16.22 -20.08
N SER A 4 -10.62 -15.56 -19.30
CA SER A 4 -11.72 -14.75 -19.85
C SER A 4 -11.25 -13.51 -20.60
N ALA A 5 -10.15 -12.88 -20.17
CA ALA A 5 -9.58 -11.71 -20.85
C ALA A 5 -8.93 -12.11 -22.18
N GLU A 6 -8.32 -13.30 -22.25
CA GLU A 6 -7.75 -13.83 -23.48
C GLU A 6 -8.84 -14.13 -24.53
N TYR A 7 -9.99 -14.67 -24.12
CA TYR A 7 -11.17 -14.81 -25.00
C TYR A 7 -11.75 -13.46 -25.48
N ALA A 8 -11.54 -12.38 -24.75
CA ALA A 8 -11.92 -11.02 -25.15
C ALA A 8 -10.87 -10.36 -26.09
N GLY A 9 -9.85 -11.10 -26.54
CA GLY A 9 -8.79 -10.59 -27.42
C GLY A 9 -7.70 -9.79 -26.72
N ILE A 10 -7.70 -9.76 -25.38
CA ILE A 10 -6.67 -9.06 -24.60
C ILE A 10 -5.44 -9.95 -24.48
N ARG A 11 -4.30 -9.46 -24.98
CA ARG A 11 -3.00 -10.14 -24.82
C ARG A 11 -2.49 -10.00 -23.39
N VAL A 12 -2.99 -10.84 -22.49
CA VAL A 12 -2.70 -10.81 -21.04
C VAL A 12 -1.20 -10.89 -20.76
N VAL A 13 -0.47 -11.73 -21.50
CA VAL A 13 0.98 -11.91 -21.36
C VAL A 13 1.74 -10.61 -21.61
N GLN A 14 1.40 -9.87 -22.67
CA GLN A 14 2.07 -8.60 -23.01
C GLN A 14 1.80 -7.52 -21.96
N HIS A 15 0.56 -7.42 -21.47
CA HIS A 15 0.20 -6.43 -20.45
C HIS A 15 0.88 -6.72 -19.12
N ARG A 16 0.94 -8.00 -18.73
CA ARG A 16 1.63 -8.42 -17.51
C ARG A 16 3.15 -8.22 -17.64
N ALA A 17 3.73 -8.54 -18.80
CA ALA A 17 5.14 -8.29 -19.07
C ALA A 17 5.48 -6.80 -19.03
N ALA A 18 4.65 -5.95 -19.66
CA ALA A 18 4.83 -4.49 -19.61
C ALA A 18 4.76 -3.95 -18.17
N ALA A 19 3.78 -4.42 -17.37
CA ALA A 19 3.69 -4.05 -15.96
C ALA A 19 4.93 -4.47 -15.16
N TRP A 20 5.45 -5.67 -15.42
CA TRP A 20 6.65 -6.19 -14.76
C TRP A 20 7.91 -5.41 -15.17
N LEU A 21 8.05 -5.07 -16.45
CA LEU A 21 9.16 -4.24 -16.95
C LEU A 21 9.17 -2.85 -16.33
N ILE A 22 8.01 -2.20 -16.21
CA ILE A 22 7.88 -0.89 -15.57
C ILE A 22 8.28 -0.99 -14.09
N ALA A 23 7.80 -2.02 -13.38
CA ALA A 23 8.16 -2.23 -11.97
C ALA A 23 9.66 -2.50 -11.80
N ALA A 24 10.25 -3.34 -12.66
CA ALA A 24 11.68 -3.66 -12.63
C ALA A 24 12.55 -2.44 -12.95
N ALA A 25 12.15 -1.61 -13.91
CA ALA A 25 12.85 -0.38 -14.26
C ALA A 25 12.86 0.62 -13.08
N LEU A 26 11.72 0.79 -12.41
CA LEU A 26 11.62 1.64 -11.21
C LEU A 26 12.45 1.10 -10.05
N ALA A 27 12.40 -0.22 -9.81
CA ALA A 27 13.21 -0.86 -8.77
C ALA A 27 14.71 -0.73 -9.04
N GLY A 28 15.14 -0.92 -10.29
CA GLY A 28 16.54 -0.74 -10.72
C GLY A 28 17.00 0.71 -10.57
N ALA A 29 16.17 1.67 -10.98
CA ALA A 29 16.47 3.10 -10.81
C ALA A 29 16.60 3.48 -9.33
N ALA A 30 15.68 3.01 -8.47
CA ALA A 30 15.76 3.23 -7.03
C ALA A 30 17.03 2.61 -6.42
N GLY A 31 17.41 1.40 -6.85
CA GLY A 31 18.67 0.76 -6.45
C GLY A 31 19.90 1.55 -6.89
N GLY A 32 19.88 2.14 -8.09
CA GLY A 32 20.96 3.02 -8.57
C GLY A 32 21.10 4.30 -7.76
N VAL A 33 19.98 4.93 -7.39
CA VAL A 33 19.97 6.10 -6.50
C VAL A 33 20.47 5.72 -5.10
N PHE A 34 20.06 4.56 -4.57
CA PHE A 34 20.53 4.05 -3.29
C PHE A 34 22.04 3.78 -3.31
N ALA A 35 22.56 3.17 -4.38
CA ALA A 35 23.99 2.94 -4.58
C ALA A 35 24.80 4.25 -4.56
N TRP A 36 24.28 5.30 -5.21
CA TRP A 36 24.88 6.63 -5.16
C TRP A 36 24.83 7.24 -3.75
N TYR A 37 23.69 7.12 -3.05
CA TYR A 37 23.51 7.62 -1.70
C TYR A 37 24.48 6.98 -0.69
N THR A 38 24.72 5.67 -0.78
CA THR A 38 25.57 4.95 0.17
C THR A 38 27.06 5.29 0.01
N SER A 39 27.53 5.67 -1.18
CA SER A 39 28.91 6.11 -1.53
C SER A 39 30.09 5.17 -1.17
N THR A 40 29.95 4.27 -0.20
CA THR A 40 30.94 3.28 0.26
C THR A 40 30.28 1.91 0.40
N PHE A 41 30.76 0.92 -0.34
CA PHE A 41 30.18 -0.43 -0.34
C PHE A 41 30.89 -1.36 0.65
N TYR A 42 30.17 -1.76 1.68
CA TYR A 42 30.55 -2.89 2.54
C TYR A 42 29.63 -4.08 2.19
N PRO A 43 30.16 -5.18 1.62
CA PRO A 43 29.35 -6.33 1.22
C PRO A 43 28.52 -6.91 2.37
N SER A 44 29.06 -6.85 3.59
CA SER A 44 28.39 -7.29 4.81
C SER A 44 27.16 -6.45 5.18
N ALA A 45 27.10 -5.17 4.77
CA ALA A 45 25.96 -4.30 5.05
C ALA A 45 24.92 -4.32 3.94
N VAL A 46 25.35 -4.41 2.67
CA VAL A 46 24.46 -4.30 1.50
C VAL A 46 23.79 -5.64 1.14
N PHE A 47 24.42 -6.77 1.48
CA PHE A 47 23.83 -8.11 1.29
C PHE A 47 23.27 -8.70 2.59
N ASP A 48 23.02 -7.85 3.59
CA ASP A 48 22.45 -8.31 4.84
C ASP A 48 20.97 -8.71 4.67
N THR A 49 20.59 -9.82 5.29
CA THR A 49 19.21 -10.34 5.25
C THR A 49 18.20 -9.34 5.78
N SER A 50 18.60 -8.43 6.67
CA SER A 50 17.73 -7.41 7.24
C SER A 50 17.17 -6.48 6.17
N ILE A 51 17.90 -6.19 5.09
CA ILE A 51 17.41 -5.35 3.98
C ILE A 51 16.18 -6.00 3.33
N SER A 52 16.23 -7.31 3.09
CA SER A 52 15.10 -8.06 2.52
C SER A 52 13.89 -8.05 3.47
N ILE A 53 14.14 -8.22 4.77
CA ILE A 53 13.08 -8.16 5.80
C ILE A 53 12.44 -6.77 5.80
N PHE A 54 13.24 -5.71 5.84
CA PHE A 54 12.74 -4.34 5.84
C PHE A 54 11.98 -3.99 4.57
N ALA A 55 12.43 -4.45 3.40
CA ALA A 55 11.71 -4.26 2.14
C ALA A 55 10.30 -4.86 2.19
N ILE A 56 10.16 -6.09 2.70
CA ILE A 56 8.87 -6.76 2.86
C ILE A 56 8.01 -6.03 3.89
N VAL A 57 8.60 -5.63 5.02
CA VAL A 57 7.90 -4.92 6.10
C VAL A 57 7.36 -3.58 5.62
N PHE A 58 8.17 -2.77 4.92
CA PHE A 58 7.76 -1.47 4.40
C PHE A 58 6.62 -1.61 3.37
N ALA A 59 6.71 -2.61 2.49
CA ALA A 59 5.66 -2.90 1.52
C ALA A 59 4.36 -3.38 2.19
N LEU A 60 4.46 -4.30 3.17
CA LEU A 60 3.33 -4.83 3.90
C LEU A 60 2.64 -3.74 4.74
N PHE A 61 3.42 -2.87 5.38
CA PHE A 61 2.91 -1.79 6.20
C PHE A 61 2.11 -0.76 5.40
N GLY A 62 2.53 -0.46 4.18
CA GLY A 62 1.75 0.38 3.28
C GLY A 62 0.38 -0.20 2.93
N GLY A 63 0.24 -1.52 2.98
CA GLY A 63 -1.00 -2.27 2.84
C GLY A 63 -1.11 -2.98 1.48
N VAL A 64 -1.38 -4.29 1.52
CA VAL A 64 -1.49 -5.19 0.35
C VAL A 64 -2.67 -4.91 -0.58
N GLY A 65 -3.62 -4.05 -0.17
CA GLY A 65 -4.88 -3.82 -0.89
C GLY A 65 -4.90 -2.59 -1.81
N THR A 66 -3.79 -1.86 -1.99
CA THR A 66 -3.73 -0.66 -2.85
C THR A 66 -2.37 -0.50 -3.51
N VAL A 67 -2.32 0.06 -4.72
CA VAL A 67 -1.06 0.34 -5.44
C VAL A 67 -0.24 1.45 -4.77
N TRP A 68 -0.92 2.44 -4.16
CA TRP A 68 -0.27 3.59 -3.52
C TRP A 68 0.12 3.38 -2.05
N GLY A 69 -0.52 2.43 -1.37
CA GLY A 69 -0.25 2.10 0.03
C GLY A 69 1.22 1.78 0.29
N PRO A 70 1.83 0.82 -0.43
CA PRO A 70 3.25 0.46 -0.28
C PRO A 70 4.20 1.65 -0.47
N ALA A 71 3.94 2.53 -1.44
CA ALA A 71 4.77 3.71 -1.66
C ALA A 71 4.73 4.68 -0.47
N LEU A 72 3.54 4.97 0.05
CA LEU A 72 3.37 5.86 1.20
C LEU A 72 3.94 5.26 2.49
N GLY A 73 3.71 3.95 2.69
CA GLY A 73 4.24 3.20 3.82
C GLY A 73 5.76 3.15 3.82
N ALA A 74 6.37 2.93 2.65
CA ALA A 74 7.82 2.97 2.50
C ALA A 74 8.39 4.35 2.85
N VAL A 75 7.82 5.44 2.34
CA VAL A 75 8.32 6.80 2.64
C VAL A 75 8.23 7.12 4.13
N ILE A 76 7.11 6.81 4.77
CA ILE A 76 6.90 7.12 6.20
C ILE A 76 7.81 6.26 7.08
N LEU A 77 7.83 4.94 6.89
CA LEU A 77 8.66 4.06 7.70
C LEU A 77 10.14 4.27 7.46
N PHE A 78 10.54 4.54 6.21
CA PHE A 78 11.93 4.84 5.91
C PHE A 78 12.36 6.18 6.50
N GLY A 79 11.47 7.18 6.53
CA GLY A 79 11.72 8.45 7.24
C GLY A 79 11.93 8.24 8.75
N ILE A 80 11.08 7.42 9.38
CA ILE A 80 11.24 7.04 10.79
C ILE A 80 12.53 6.24 10.98
N TYR A 81 12.85 5.32 10.05
CA TYR A 81 14.06 4.50 10.05
C TYR A 81 15.31 5.36 10.14
N ASN A 82 15.41 6.32 9.21
CA ASN A 82 16.58 7.18 9.12
C ASN A 82 16.69 8.10 10.35
N THR A 83 15.57 8.61 10.87
CA THR A 83 15.58 9.51 12.03
C THR A 83 16.01 8.81 13.31
N VAL A 84 15.48 7.61 13.57
CA VAL A 84 15.82 6.82 14.77
C VAL A 84 17.25 6.26 14.66
N GLY A 85 17.69 5.89 13.46
CA GLY A 85 19.04 5.37 13.21
C GLY A 85 20.16 6.38 13.46
N ILE A 86 19.88 7.67 13.26
CA ILE A 86 20.83 8.75 13.51
C ILE A 86 20.98 9.05 15.01
N SER A 87 19.94 8.83 15.81
CA SER A 87 19.90 9.24 17.22
C SER A 87 20.52 8.19 18.16
N GLU A 88 20.19 6.90 18.00
CA GLU A 88 20.69 5.82 18.87
C GLU A 88 21.13 4.57 18.08
N PRO A 89 22.34 4.55 17.49
CA PRO A 89 22.82 3.46 16.64
C PRO A 89 22.90 2.09 17.35
N GLN A 90 23.12 2.10 18.67
CA GLN A 90 23.35 0.90 19.49
C GLN A 90 22.06 0.13 19.84
N TYR A 91 20.91 0.79 19.91
CA TYR A 91 19.61 0.16 20.21
C TYR A 91 18.68 0.10 19.00
N PHE A 92 19.13 0.64 17.86
CA PHE A 92 18.35 0.80 16.65
C PHE A 92 17.62 -0.46 16.22
N GLN A 93 18.33 -1.59 16.14
CA GLN A 93 17.77 -2.86 15.66
C GLN A 93 16.70 -3.43 16.60
N LEU A 94 16.86 -3.23 17.91
CA LEU A 94 15.88 -3.66 18.92
C LEU A 94 14.61 -2.79 18.85
N ILE A 95 14.79 -1.47 18.80
CA ILE A 95 13.69 -0.51 18.66
C ILE A 95 12.92 -0.79 17.37
N TYR A 96 13.63 -1.08 16.28
CA TYR A 96 13.00 -1.44 15.01
C TYR A 96 12.20 -2.74 15.08
N GLY A 97 12.75 -3.79 15.70
CA GLY A 97 12.02 -5.04 15.87
C GLY A 97 10.73 -4.85 16.67
N VAL A 98 10.78 -4.10 17.77
CA VAL A 98 9.61 -3.77 18.59
C VAL A 98 8.60 -2.91 17.81
N LEU A 99 9.08 -1.91 17.06
CA LEU A 99 8.24 -1.07 16.22
C LEU A 99 7.50 -1.92 15.18
N ILE A 100 8.17 -2.87 14.53
CA ILE A 100 7.54 -3.77 13.56
C ILE A 100 6.45 -4.61 14.22
N VAL A 101 6.72 -5.20 15.40
CA VAL A 101 5.72 -5.99 16.14
C VAL A 101 4.51 -5.13 16.51
N LEU A 102 4.72 -3.93 17.03
CA LEU A 102 3.64 -2.97 17.32
C LEU A 102 2.85 -2.64 16.05
N LEU A 103 3.51 -2.33 14.94
CA LEU A 103 2.83 -1.97 13.71
C LEU A 103 2.00 -3.14 13.15
N VAL A 104 2.50 -4.36 13.21
CA VAL A 104 1.77 -5.57 12.76
C VAL A 104 0.56 -5.85 13.66
N LEU A 105 0.70 -5.70 14.99
CA LEU A 105 -0.38 -5.97 15.94
C LEU A 105 -1.48 -4.89 15.90
N PHE A 106 -1.09 -3.62 15.80
CA PHE A 106 -2.03 -2.50 15.87
C PHE A 106 -2.61 -2.10 14.51
N LEU A 107 -1.87 -2.30 13.40
CA LEU A 107 -2.26 -1.93 12.04
C LEU A 107 -2.22 -3.15 11.06
N PRO A 108 -3.01 -4.22 11.29
CA PRO A 108 -3.01 -5.40 10.42
C PRO A 108 -3.50 -5.14 8.99
N GLY A 109 -4.21 -4.03 8.76
CA GLY A 109 -4.64 -3.58 7.43
C GLY A 109 -3.67 -2.63 6.73
N GLY A 110 -2.54 -2.29 7.36
CA GLY A 110 -1.61 -1.27 6.91
C GLY A 110 -2.22 0.15 6.87
N LEU A 111 -1.41 1.12 6.42
CA LEU A 111 -1.84 2.52 6.29
C LEU A 111 -3.00 2.68 5.30
N ALA A 112 -3.00 1.90 4.20
CA ALA A 112 -4.07 1.94 3.23
C ALA A 112 -5.43 1.48 3.81
N GLY A 113 -5.43 0.52 4.74
CA GLY A 113 -6.63 0.09 5.45
C GLY A 113 -7.20 1.20 6.33
N LEU A 114 -6.32 1.87 7.08
CA LEU A 114 -6.70 3.01 7.94
C LEU A 114 -7.24 4.20 7.12
N ALA A 115 -6.57 4.53 6.02
CA ALA A 115 -7.01 5.61 5.12
C ALA A 115 -8.41 5.33 4.54
N ARG A 116 -8.71 4.09 4.13
CA ARG A 116 -10.06 3.72 3.65
C ARG A 116 -11.12 3.82 4.73
N HIS A 117 -10.81 3.48 5.98
CA HIS A 117 -11.74 3.61 7.10
C HIS A 117 -12.02 5.08 7.43
N LEU A 118 -11.00 5.95 7.39
CA LEU A 118 -11.16 7.39 7.59
C LEU A 118 -11.94 8.06 6.46
N VAL A 119 -11.65 7.72 5.20
CA VAL A 119 -12.37 8.26 4.03
C VAL A 119 -13.82 7.76 3.96
N SER A 120 -14.08 6.51 4.33
CA SER A 120 -15.45 5.97 4.39
C SER A 120 -16.26 6.54 5.57
N ALA A 121 -15.64 6.80 6.72
CA ALA A 121 -16.27 7.52 7.82
C ALA A 121 -16.64 8.96 7.42
N PHE A 122 -15.75 9.64 6.68
CA PHE A 122 -15.96 11.02 6.24
C PHE A 122 -17.02 11.13 5.11
N SER A 123 -17.08 10.16 4.20
CA SER A 123 -18.07 10.15 3.11
C SER A 123 -19.49 9.79 3.56
N ARG A 124 -19.65 9.09 4.70
CA ARG A 124 -20.97 8.85 5.33
C ARG A 124 -21.62 10.12 5.87
N ILE A 125 -20.83 11.09 6.32
CA ILE A 125 -21.33 12.39 6.80
C ILE A 125 -21.88 13.26 5.66
N ARG A 126 -21.45 13.02 4.41
CA ARG A 126 -21.87 13.83 3.25
C ARG A 126 -23.10 13.30 2.52
N ARG A 127 -23.64 12.12 2.88
CA ARG A 127 -24.90 11.60 2.36
C ARG A 127 -25.99 11.67 3.43
N ARG A 128 -26.59 12.86 3.60
CA ARG A 128 -27.94 12.96 4.14
C ARG A 128 -28.90 12.45 3.05
N PRO A 129 -29.70 11.40 3.28
CA PRO A 129 -30.80 11.05 2.40
C PRO A 129 -31.88 12.12 2.56
N GLY A 130 -32.17 12.84 1.49
CA GLY A 130 -33.42 13.58 1.37
C GLY A 130 -34.56 12.58 1.47
N ARG A 131 -35.38 12.75 2.51
CA ARG A 131 -36.59 11.98 2.76
C ARG A 131 -37.72 12.60 1.94
N GLY A 132 -38.38 11.81 1.10
CA GLY A 132 -39.63 12.14 0.44
C GLY A 132 -40.52 10.89 0.40
N PRO A 133 -41.65 10.85 1.13
CA PRO A 133 -42.49 9.67 1.27
C PRO A 133 -43.64 9.65 0.26
N ASP A 134 -43.49 8.97 -0.87
CA ASP A 134 -44.59 8.79 -1.83
C ASP A 134 -45.32 7.46 -1.59
N ARG A 135 -46.00 7.42 -0.44
CA ARG A 135 -47.25 6.65 -0.31
C ARG A 135 -48.35 7.43 -1.03
N ALA A 136 -48.42 7.36 -2.37
CA ALA A 136 -49.59 7.81 -3.11
C ALA A 136 -49.58 7.27 -4.55
N LEU A 137 -49.80 5.97 -4.73
CA LEU A 137 -50.59 5.49 -5.88
C LEU A 137 -51.13 4.10 -5.52
N GLY A 138 -52.32 4.07 -4.91
CA GLY A 138 -53.07 2.85 -4.73
C GLY A 138 -53.57 2.32 -6.08
N PRO A 139 -53.68 0.98 -6.26
CA PRO A 139 -54.37 0.43 -7.42
C PRO A 139 -55.88 0.49 -7.17
N GLY A 140 -56.58 1.40 -7.86
CA GLY A 140 -58.03 1.49 -7.75
C GLY A 140 -58.66 2.66 -8.52
N ALA A 141 -58.80 2.50 -9.83
CA ALA A 141 -59.83 3.08 -10.72
C ALA A 141 -59.40 2.66 -12.14
N GLY A 142 -60.10 1.82 -12.89
CA GLY A 142 -61.54 1.69 -13.00
C GLY A 142 -61.99 2.40 -14.26
N ASP A 143 -61.51 1.95 -15.43
CA ASP A 143 -62.01 2.42 -16.72
C ASP A 143 -62.23 1.23 -17.66
N VAL A 144 -63.47 1.20 -18.15
CA VAL A 144 -64.19 0.28 -19.04
C VAL A 144 -63.52 -0.08 -20.35
#